data_AF-A0A0B7IF60-F1
#
_entry.id   AF-A0A0B7IF60-F1
#
_cell.length_a   1.000
_cell.length_b   1.000
_cell.length_c   1.000
_cell.angle_alpha   90.00
_cell.angle_beta   90.00
_cell.angle_gamma   90.00
#
_symmetry.space_group_name_H-M   'P 1'
#
loop_
_entity.id
_entity.type
_entity.pdbx_description
1 polymer ?
#
loop_
_entity_poly.entity_id
_entity_poly.type
_entity_poly.pdbx_seq_one_letter_code
_entity_poly.pdbx_strand_id
1 'polypeptide(L)'
;MSPKFLHKFWNFLQRAESPTTVIYQNPKNLASNVIAQDNSVAIRIVKDDFCQRLIAEFGKPIVSTSANISGESTPAHFGQIDPRIVNQMDFVVKYRQHDRQIASPSRLIRFSSEGKVEILR
;
A
#
# COMPACT_ATOMS: atom_id res chain seq x y z
N MET A 1 7.13 3.96 22.40
CA MET A 1 6.31 2.77 22.07
C MET A 1 6.85 1.59 22.87
N SER A 2 6.02 0.79 23.55
CA SER A 2 6.54 -0.27 24.44
C SER A 2 7.12 -1.46 23.65
N PRO A 3 8.14 -2.17 24.15
CA PRO A 3 8.69 -3.36 23.49
C PRO A 3 7.64 -4.46 23.25
N LYS A 4 6.71 -4.63 24.20
CA LYS A 4 5.60 -5.60 24.11
C LYS A 4 4.65 -5.28 22.94
N PHE A 5 4.39 -4.00 22.70
CA PHE A 5 3.60 -3.55 21.56
C PHE A 5 4.31 -3.88 20.24
N LEU A 6 5.59 -3.53 20.12
CA LEU A 6 6.38 -3.78 18.91
C LEU A 6 6.41 -5.27 18.55
N HIS A 7 6.58 -6.15 19.54
CA HIS A 7 6.55 -7.59 19.31
C HIS A 7 5.18 -8.07 18.79
N LYS A 8 4.08 -7.64 19.43
CA LYS A 8 2.73 -7.97 18.98
C LYS A 8 2.44 -7.46 17.57
N PHE A 9 2.91 -6.25 17.26
CA PHE A 9 2.78 -5.61 15.96
C PHE A 9 3.47 -6.42 14.86
N TRP A 10 4.75 -6.76 15.05
CA TRP A 10 5.51 -7.56 14.08
C TRP A 10 4.90 -8.95 13.88
N ASN A 11 4.48 -9.62 14.96
CA ASN A 11 3.81 -10.92 14.87
C ASN A 11 2.51 -10.85 14.07
N PHE A 12 1.72 -9.78 14.24
CA PHE A 12 0.50 -9.58 13.46
C PHE A 12 0.81 -9.41 11.96
N LEU A 13 1.77 -8.56 11.62
CA LEU A 13 2.12 -8.32 10.21
C LEU A 13 2.75 -9.54 9.52
N GLN A 14 3.61 -10.28 10.23
CA GLN A 14 4.23 -11.49 9.68
C GLN A 14 3.20 -12.58 9.38
N ARG A 15 2.16 -12.70 10.20
CA ARG A 15 1.07 -13.68 10.04
C ARG A 15 -0.03 -13.22 9.08
N ALA A 16 -0.01 -11.97 8.61
CA ALA A 16 -1.02 -11.50 7.68
C ALA A 16 -0.89 -12.23 6.34
N GLU A 17 -1.96 -12.87 5.89
CA GLU A 17 -2.00 -13.59 4.61
C GLU A 17 -2.28 -12.65 3.43
N SER A 18 -2.97 -11.53 3.68
CA SER A 18 -3.27 -10.52 2.67
C SER A 18 -2.33 -9.30 2.76
N PRO A 19 -2.14 -8.56 1.64
CA PRO A 19 -1.48 -7.26 1.68
C PRO A 19 -2.14 -6.39 2.74
N THR A 20 -1.32 -5.82 3.62
CA THR A 20 -1.80 -5.03 4.77
C THR A 20 -1.20 -3.64 4.70
N THR A 21 -2.08 -2.64 4.75
CA THR A 21 -1.73 -1.22 4.81
C THR A 21 -1.97 -0.74 6.23
N VAL A 22 -0.97 -0.09 6.81
CA VAL A 22 -1.01 0.45 8.17
C VAL A 22 -0.96 1.97 8.11
N ILE A 23 -1.90 2.63 8.78
CA ILE A 23 -1.88 4.09 8.95
C ILE A 23 -1.02 4.43 10.18
N TYR A 24 0.01 5.25 9.95
CA TYR A 24 0.90 5.78 10.97
C TYR A 24 0.68 7.27 11.15
N GLN A 25 0.68 7.70 12.41
CA GLN A 25 0.58 9.10 12.78
C GLN A 25 1.97 9.70 13.04
N ASN A 26 2.15 10.98 12.69
CA ASN A 26 3.39 11.73 12.88
C ASN A 26 4.62 11.03 12.27
N PRO A 27 4.61 10.70 10.96
CA PRO A 27 5.73 10.04 10.32
C PRO A 27 6.99 10.93 10.34
N LYS A 28 8.15 10.27 10.35
CA LYS A 28 9.46 10.94 10.35
C LYS A 28 10.25 10.49 9.13
N ASN A 29 11.12 11.39 8.63
CA ASN A 29 12.04 11.11 7.53
C ASN A 29 11.36 10.70 6.21
N LEU A 30 10.13 11.19 5.97
CA LEU A 30 9.43 11.04 4.70
C LEU A 30 9.30 12.39 4.01
N ALA A 31 9.20 12.36 2.69
CA ALA A 31 8.94 13.57 1.91
C ALA A 31 7.56 14.16 2.30
N SER A 32 7.46 15.48 2.38
CA SER A 32 6.23 16.16 2.85
C SER A 32 5.02 15.86 1.98
N ASN A 33 5.23 15.63 0.68
CA ASN A 33 4.18 15.33 -0.29
C ASN A 33 3.54 13.94 -0.11
N VAL A 34 4.10 13.05 0.70
CA VAL A 34 3.48 11.76 1.03
C VAL A 34 2.75 11.76 2.36
N ILE A 35 2.81 12.87 3.10
CA ILE A 35 2.15 13.04 4.39
C ILE A 35 0.78 13.68 4.13
N ALA A 36 -0.28 13.04 4.64
CA ALA A 36 -1.64 13.54 4.51
C ALA A 36 -1.86 14.78 5.40
N GLN A 37 -2.94 15.52 5.12
CA GLN A 37 -3.29 16.75 5.87
C GLN A 37 -3.51 16.51 7.37
N ASP A 38 -3.92 15.31 7.76
CA ASP A 38 -4.10 14.90 9.16
C ASP A 38 -2.78 14.43 9.83
N ASN A 39 -1.63 14.71 9.19
CA ASN A 39 -0.30 14.30 9.61
C ASN A 39 -0.08 12.77 9.68
N SER A 40 -0.78 12.03 8.82
CA SER A 40 -0.66 10.58 8.72
C SER A 40 0.02 10.12 7.43
N VAL A 41 0.49 8.87 7.43
CA VAL A 41 0.95 8.16 6.21
C VAL A 41 0.47 6.71 6.25
N ALA A 42 0.10 6.17 5.10
CA ALA A 42 -0.25 4.77 4.93
C ALA A 42 0.92 4.00 4.31
N ILE A 43 1.42 2.96 4.99
CA ILE A 43 2.49 2.10 4.47
C ILE A 43 1.94 0.69 4.26
N ARG A 44 2.14 0.15 3.06
CA ARG A 44 1.68 -1.19 2.68
C ARG A 44 2.82 -2.21 2.73
N ILE A 45 2.57 -3.32 3.39
CA ILE A 45 3.36 -4.54 3.24
C ILE A 45 2.71 -5.40 2.15
N VAL A 46 3.38 -5.49 1.00
CA VAL A 46 2.91 -6.23 -0.17
C VAL A 46 3.12 -7.74 -0.01
N LYS A 47 2.26 -8.52 -0.66
CA LYS A 47 2.36 -9.99 -0.76
C LYS A 47 2.60 -10.50 -2.17
N ASP A 48 2.57 -9.62 -3.15
CA ASP A 48 2.83 -9.96 -4.55
C ASP A 48 4.34 -10.09 -4.78
N ASP A 49 4.77 -11.24 -5.30
CA ASP A 49 6.19 -11.58 -5.48
C ASP A 49 6.91 -10.59 -6.40
N PHE A 50 6.24 -10.10 -7.45
CA PHE A 50 6.81 -9.13 -8.35
C PHE A 50 7.08 -7.81 -7.62
N CYS A 51 6.09 -7.30 -6.88
CA CYS A 51 6.26 -6.09 -6.06
C CYS A 51 7.37 -6.24 -5.01
N GLN A 52 7.46 -7.39 -4.34
CA GLN A 52 8.49 -7.65 -3.34
C GLN A 52 9.89 -7.62 -3.95
N ARG A 53 10.09 -8.30 -5.08
CA ARG A 53 11.37 -8.29 -5.80
C ARG A 53 11.71 -6.90 -6.31
N LEU A 54 10.74 -6.19 -6.90
CA LEU A 54 10.93 -4.83 -7.39
C LEU A 54 11.42 -3.89 -6.27
N ILE A 55 10.76 -3.92 -5.10
CA ILE A 55 11.14 -3.09 -3.95
C ILE A 55 12.52 -3.49 -3.42
N ALA A 56 12.84 -4.79 -3.36
CA ALA A 56 14.13 -5.29 -2.90
C ALA A 56 15.28 -4.83 -3.82
N GLU A 57 15.14 -5.02 -5.13
CA GLU A 57 16.12 -4.60 -6.14
C GLU A 57 16.24 -3.07 -6.21
N PHE A 58 15.13 -2.34 -6.05
CA PHE A 58 15.14 -0.87 -5.98
C PHE A 58 15.84 -0.35 -4.71
N GLY A 59 15.93 -1.16 -3.66
CA GLY A 59 16.63 -0.86 -2.42
C GLY A 59 15.96 0.21 -1.54
N LYS A 60 14.75 0.66 -1.90
CA LYS A 60 13.99 1.71 -1.19
C LYS A 60 12.48 1.46 -1.26
N PRO A 61 11.68 2.02 -0.35
CA PRO A 61 10.23 2.01 -0.48
C PRO A 61 9.77 2.75 -1.75
N ILE A 62 8.64 2.33 -2.31
CA ILE A 62 8.01 2.96 -3.47
C ILE A 62 6.73 3.64 -3.03
N VAL A 63 6.58 4.92 -3.39
CA VAL A 63 5.33 5.65 -3.25
C VAL A 63 4.41 5.25 -4.40
N SER A 64 3.17 4.88 -4.09
CA SER A 64 2.19 4.45 -5.09
C SER A 64 0.82 5.03 -4.77
N THR A 65 0.13 5.49 -5.82
CA THR A 65 -1.29 5.80 -5.81
C THR A 65 -2.05 4.70 -6.56
N SER A 66 -3.37 4.69 -6.44
CA SER A 66 -4.23 3.91 -7.33
C SER A 66 -4.11 4.45 -8.76
N ALA A 67 -4.06 3.56 -9.75
CA ALA A 67 -3.89 3.90 -11.16
C ALA A 67 -5.22 4.37 -11.78
N ASN A 68 -5.81 5.42 -11.22
CA ASN A 68 -7.05 6.05 -11.70
C ASN A 68 -6.92 7.57 -11.73
N ILE A 69 -7.81 8.20 -12.48
CA ILE A 69 -7.97 9.65 -12.44
C ILE A 69 -8.66 10.01 -11.12
N SER A 70 -8.23 11.11 -10.50
CA SER A 70 -8.78 11.57 -9.22
C SER A 70 -10.31 11.72 -9.29
N GLY A 71 -11.01 11.13 -8.32
CA GLY A 71 -12.48 11.10 -8.27
C GLY A 71 -13.14 9.94 -9.02
N GLU A 72 -12.41 9.22 -9.88
CA GLU A 72 -12.91 8.03 -10.57
C GLU A 72 -12.69 6.74 -9.74
N SER A 73 -13.41 5.68 -10.11
CA SER A 73 -13.27 4.36 -9.49
C SER A 73 -11.87 3.79 -9.68
N THR A 74 -11.34 3.14 -8.65
CA THR A 74 -10.08 2.39 -8.77
C THR A 74 -10.27 1.18 -9.68
N PRO A 75 -9.41 0.96 -10.70
CA PRO A 75 -9.51 -0.19 -11.57
C PRO A 75 -9.20 -1.48 -10.80
N ALA A 76 -10.00 -2.52 -11.02
CA ALA A 76 -9.82 -3.82 -10.40
C ALA A 76 -8.75 -4.68 -11.08
N HIS A 77 -8.44 -4.38 -12.34
CA HIS A 77 -7.43 -5.05 -13.15
C HIS A 77 -6.89 -4.11 -14.23
N PHE A 78 -5.79 -4.49 -14.88
CA PHE A 78 -5.09 -3.64 -15.85
C PHE A 78 -6.00 -3.15 -17.00
N GLY A 79 -6.86 -4.02 -17.54
CA GLY A 79 -7.80 -3.68 -18.60
C GLY A 79 -8.88 -2.63 -18.25
N GLN A 80 -9.01 -2.25 -16.97
CA GLN A 80 -9.89 -1.16 -16.52
C GLN A 80 -9.15 0.16 -16.30
N ILE A 81 -7.81 0.19 -16.43
CA ILE A 81 -7.05 1.43 -16.32
C ILE A 81 -7.38 2.30 -17.53
N ASP A 82 -7.72 3.56 -17.28
CA ASP A 82 -7.98 4.52 -18.36
C ASP A 82 -6.74 4.65 -19.27
N PRO A 83 -6.88 4.51 -20.61
CA PRO A 83 -5.77 4.61 -21.54
C PRO A 83 -4.99 5.93 -21.42
N ARG A 84 -5.64 7.02 -20.98
CA ARG A 84 -4.98 8.32 -20.73
C ARG A 84 -3.88 8.19 -19.69
N ILE A 85 -4.04 7.35 -18.67
CA ILE A 85 -3.02 7.11 -17.65
C ILE A 85 -1.86 6.34 -18.30
N VAL A 86 -2.16 5.21 -18.96
CA VAL A 86 -1.15 4.33 -19.58
C VAL A 86 -0.27 5.11 -20.56
N ASN A 87 -0.87 5.96 -21.39
CA ASN A 87 -0.18 6.76 -22.40
C ASN A 87 0.70 7.88 -21.82
N GLN A 88 0.52 8.25 -20.54
CA GLN A 88 1.31 9.28 -19.86
C GLN A 88 2.47 8.71 -19.03
N MET A 89 2.57 7.39 -18.89
CA MET A 89 3.62 6.76 -18.09
C MET A 89 4.91 6.60 -18.90
N ASP A 90 6.06 6.88 -18.26
CA ASP A 90 7.37 6.59 -18.86
C ASP A 90 7.60 5.09 -19.09
N PHE A 91 6.98 4.26 -18.25
CA PHE A 91 7.10 2.81 -18.34
C PHE A 91 5.85 2.10 -17.80
N VAL A 92 5.43 1.05 -18.50
CA VAL A 92 4.32 0.18 -18.11
C VAL A 92 4.78 -1.27 -18.14
N VAL A 93 4.86 -1.89 -16.96
CA VAL A 93 5.32 -3.28 -16.84
C VAL A 93 4.34 -4.26 -17.47
N LYS A 94 4.84 -5.27 -18.19
CA LYS A 94 4.03 -6.29 -18.88
C LYS A 94 3.42 -7.36 -17.97
N TYR A 95 3.82 -7.40 -16.70
CA TYR A 95 3.39 -8.40 -15.73
C TYR A 95 1.87 -8.35 -15.50
N ARG A 96 1.18 -9.49 -15.64
CA ARG A 96 -0.27 -9.69 -15.37
C ARG A 96 -1.24 -8.73 -16.08
N GLN A 97 -0.86 -8.08 -17.18
CA GLN A 97 -1.76 -7.15 -17.90
C GLN A 97 -3.03 -7.83 -18.47
N HIS A 98 -2.96 -9.12 -18.75
CA HIS A 98 -4.10 -9.93 -19.23
C HIS A 98 -4.89 -10.58 -18.10
N ASP A 99 -4.44 -10.47 -16.87
CA ASP A 99 -5.18 -10.96 -15.71
C ASP A 99 -6.46 -10.13 -15.53
N ARG A 100 -7.57 -10.82 -15.26
CA ARG A 100 -8.90 -10.25 -15.05
C ARG A 100 -9.45 -10.60 -13.67
N GLN A 101 -8.66 -11.29 -12.84
CA GLN A 101 -9.02 -11.58 -11.48
C GLN A 101 -9.21 -10.27 -10.71
N ILE A 102 -10.41 -10.08 -10.17
CA ILE A 102 -10.72 -8.93 -9.32
C ILE A 102 -10.01 -9.16 -7.99
N ALA A 103 -8.99 -8.34 -7.73
CA ALA A 103 -8.27 -8.37 -6.45
C ALA A 103 -9.03 -7.56 -5.41
N SER A 104 -9.21 -8.14 -4.22
CA SER A 104 -9.70 -7.38 -3.08
C SER A 104 -8.67 -6.32 -2.68
N PRO A 105 -9.13 -5.10 -2.36
CA PRO A 105 -8.26 -4.07 -1.80
C PRO A 105 -7.51 -4.56 -0.55
N SER A 106 -6.26 -4.11 -0.35
CA SER A 106 -5.46 -4.49 0.83
C SER A 106 -6.18 -4.21 2.13
N ARG A 107 -6.02 -5.05 3.16
CA ARG A 107 -6.52 -4.73 4.52
C ARG A 107 -5.95 -3.38 4.95
N LEU A 108 -6.77 -2.51 5.54
CA LEU A 108 -6.34 -1.23 6.09
C LEU A 108 -6.52 -1.25 7.59
N ILE A 109 -5.44 -1.01 8.32
CA ILE A 109 -5.47 -1.00 9.78
C ILE A 109 -4.87 0.28 10.34
N ARG A 110 -5.22 0.59 11.57
CA ARG A 110 -4.57 1.59 12.41
C ARG A 110 -4.37 1.02 13.81
N PHE A 111 -3.46 1.62 14.57
CA PHE A 111 -3.29 1.30 15.98
C PHE A 111 -3.91 2.39 16.85
N SER A 112 -4.73 1.98 17.81
CA SER A 112 -5.23 2.88 18.84
C SER A 112 -4.09 3.34 19.76
N SER A 113 -4.32 4.40 20.53
CA SER A 113 -3.40 4.86 21.58
C SER A 113 -3.11 3.79 22.64
N GLU A 114 -4.05 2.85 22.83
CA GLU A 114 -3.92 1.68 23.71
C GLU A 114 -3.16 0.51 23.07
N GLY A 115 -2.74 0.64 21.82
CA GLY A 115 -2.00 -0.39 21.08
C GLY A 115 -2.87 -1.55 20.58
N LYS A 116 -4.19 -1.32 20.40
CA LYS A 116 -5.09 -2.29 19.76
C LYS A 116 -5.08 -2.10 18.24
N VAL A 117 -5.19 -3.19 17.49
CA VAL A 117 -5.37 -3.16 16.04
C VAL A 117 -6.82 -2.80 15.75
N GLU A 118 -7.05 -1.71 15.03
CA GLU A 118 -8.34 -1.32 14.47
C GLU A 118 -8.33 -1.67 12.98
N ILE A 119 -9.26 -2.51 12.54
CA ILE A 119 -9.44 -2.82 11.11
C ILE A 119 -10.44 -1.83 10.53
N LEU A 120 -10.01 -1.09 9.52
CA LEU A 120 -10.84 -0.11 8.82
C LEU A 120 -11.50 -0.72 7.58
N ARG A 121 -10.84 -1.69 6.95
CA ARG A 121 -11.35 -2.59 5.91
C ARG A 121 -10.42 -3.78 5.70
#